data_AF-A9BT55-F1
#
_entry.id   AF-A9BT55-F1
#
_cell.length_a   1.000
_cell.length_b   1.000
_cell.length_c   1.000
_cell.angle_alpha   90.00
_cell.angle_beta   90.00
_cell.angle_gamma   90.00
#
_symmetry.space_group_name_H-M   'P 1'
#
loop_
_entity.id
_entity.type
_entity.pdbx_description
1 polymer ?
#
loop_
_entity_poly.entity_id
_entity_poly.type
_entity_poly.pdbx_seq_one_letter_code
_entity_poly.pdbx_strand_id
1 'polypeptide(L)'
;MGDPVGIGPEIIVKLAMDPARPHAPFFVIGDTGRLQRAADMLGVRPRIQAIDAPAQVPATVPPATLFVLQTGGPLPEDLAWGRIDARAGAACHAYIQRGIDLALAGEVAGLVTAPIHKEALRAAGCPHPGHTEMLAERSGTRDFAMMLANDELRVLLVSIHVPLQQAIAAVTPDNELRAIRLAHQACRAFGIARPRVAVAGLNPHAGENGLFGDEDRSVIIPAIAAARAEGIDANGPWPGDTVFMRARRGEFDVVVAQYHDQGLIPVKYLGVEQGVNITVGLPFVRTSVDHGTAFDIAGTGRADHASLACALRQAAAMVQAGRSGASGQAQRPDFIFMLTQQDKTIADARERLREVLAQGVRHVGFKDIGLPLPQLRELARDIRAGGARVYLEVVSLDEASEVASARAAVELGVDVLMGGTRPEAVLPVLRGSGIAYYPFPGRISGHPSVLSGPAEDIVASARRIAGLEGVHGLDLLAYRFRGDVPALIKAVCDAVDKPVVVAGSIDRSERIAAVLASGAAGFTVGTAAFEETFPAARPGLAAQLQAIQALVD
;
A
#
# COMPACT_ATOMS: atom_id res chain seq x y z
N MET A 1 15.59 2.53 17.26
CA MET A 1 15.42 2.64 18.73
C MET A 1 15.21 4.06 19.23
N GLY A 2 15.72 5.08 18.53
CA GLY A 2 15.71 6.45 19.04
C GLY A 2 16.85 6.66 20.04
N ASP A 3 16.68 7.58 20.98
CA ASP A 3 17.65 7.80 22.05
C ASP A 3 17.66 6.62 23.04
N PRO A 4 18.79 5.94 23.25
CA PRO A 4 18.85 4.76 24.12
C PRO A 4 18.69 5.08 25.61
N VAL A 5 18.87 6.33 26.04
CA VAL A 5 18.64 6.74 27.44
C VAL A 5 17.28 7.39 27.67
N GLY A 6 16.50 7.63 26.62
CA GLY A 6 15.09 8.02 26.70
C GLY A 6 14.12 6.84 26.88
N ILE A 7 12.83 7.08 26.64
CA ILE A 7 11.77 6.05 26.72
C ILE A 7 11.75 5.07 25.53
N GLY A 8 12.53 5.31 24.47
CA GLY A 8 12.52 4.48 23.25
C GLY A 8 12.68 2.98 23.50
N PRO A 9 13.70 2.53 24.26
CA PRO A 9 13.85 1.12 24.62
C PRO A 9 12.64 0.55 25.39
N GLU A 10 12.09 1.33 26.32
CA GLU A 10 10.96 0.92 27.15
C GLU A 10 9.70 0.65 26.31
N ILE A 11 9.31 1.60 25.45
CA ILE A 11 8.11 1.46 24.60
C ILE A 11 8.25 0.36 23.55
N ILE A 12 9.48 0.10 23.06
CA ILE A 12 9.75 -1.00 22.13
C ILE A 12 9.56 -2.36 22.81
N VAL A 13 10.06 -2.52 24.04
CA VAL A 13 9.84 -3.75 24.81
C VAL A 13 8.36 -3.94 25.11
N LYS A 14 7.65 -2.89 25.55
CA LYS A 14 6.20 -2.95 25.78
C LYS A 14 5.44 -3.35 24.51
N LEU A 15 5.77 -2.75 23.36
CA LEU A 15 5.16 -3.11 22.08
C LEU A 15 5.38 -4.59 21.73
N ALA A 16 6.56 -5.16 21.99
CA ALA A 16 6.81 -6.57 21.71
C ALA A 16 5.98 -7.52 22.58
N MET A 17 5.69 -7.11 23.81
CA MET A 17 4.89 -7.86 24.79
C MET A 17 3.39 -7.70 24.58
N ASP A 18 2.95 -6.67 23.86
CA ASP A 18 1.55 -6.39 23.60
C ASP A 18 0.94 -7.42 22.63
N PRO A 19 -0.07 -8.20 23.04
CA PRO A 19 -0.75 -9.15 22.15
C PRO A 19 -1.54 -8.46 21.03
N ALA A 20 -1.93 -7.20 21.20
CA ALA A 20 -2.63 -6.38 20.20
C ALA A 20 -1.66 -5.62 19.28
N ARG A 21 -0.35 -5.88 19.36
CA ARG A 21 0.63 -5.24 18.50
C ARG A 21 0.35 -5.52 17.01
N PRO A 22 0.75 -4.63 16.11
CA PRO A 22 0.60 -4.87 14.67
C PRO A 22 1.33 -6.14 14.22
N HIS A 23 0.69 -6.91 13.33
CA HIS A 23 1.25 -8.17 12.80
C HIS A 23 2.32 -7.97 11.72
N ALA A 24 2.58 -6.73 11.30
CA ALA A 24 3.61 -6.45 10.31
C ALA A 24 5.00 -6.94 10.78
N PRO A 25 5.80 -7.57 9.90
CA PRO A 25 7.17 -7.93 10.26
C PRO A 25 8.00 -6.68 10.51
N PHE A 26 8.72 -6.65 11.63
CA PHE A 26 9.60 -5.55 12.00
C PHE A 26 10.82 -6.07 12.77
N PHE A 27 11.86 -5.24 12.81
CA PHE A 27 13.02 -5.42 13.67
C PHE A 27 13.47 -4.06 14.21
N VAL A 28 14.30 -4.09 15.23
CA VAL A 28 14.82 -2.90 15.90
C VAL A 28 16.24 -2.64 15.44
N ILE A 29 16.50 -1.44 14.95
CA ILE A 29 17.86 -0.93 14.78
C ILE A 29 18.26 -0.27 16.09
N GLY A 30 19.27 -0.83 16.77
CA GLY A 30 19.79 -0.29 18.02
C GLY A 30 20.70 -1.26 18.78
N ASP A 31 20.55 -1.31 20.11
CA ASP A 31 21.42 -2.09 21.00
C ASP A 31 20.64 -3.16 21.79
N THR A 32 21.09 -4.40 21.65
CA THR A 32 20.50 -5.58 22.31
C THR A 32 20.58 -5.48 23.84
N GLY A 33 21.73 -5.09 24.39
CA GLY A 33 21.95 -4.95 25.83
C GLY A 33 21.05 -3.89 26.46
N ARG A 34 20.76 -2.80 25.75
CA ARG A 34 19.87 -1.73 26.22
C ARG A 34 18.42 -2.17 26.23
N LEU A 35 17.97 -2.94 25.25
CA LEU A 35 16.64 -3.56 25.27
C LEU A 35 16.51 -4.58 26.39
N GLN A 36 17.56 -5.37 26.66
CA GLN A 36 17.58 -6.28 27.80
C GLN A 36 17.43 -5.53 29.12
N ARG A 37 18.20 -4.45 29.33
CA ARG A 37 18.06 -3.58 30.51
C ARG A 37 16.67 -2.97 30.64
N ALA A 38 16.04 -2.59 29.53
CA ALA A 38 14.66 -2.11 29.54
C ALA A 38 13.66 -3.20 29.94
N ALA A 39 13.84 -4.44 29.44
CA ALA A 39 13.03 -5.58 29.83
C ALA A 39 13.19 -5.95 31.30
N ASP A 40 14.42 -5.90 31.82
CA ASP A 40 14.72 -6.16 33.23
C ASP A 40 14.07 -5.12 34.13
N MET A 41 14.18 -3.83 33.77
CA MET A 41 13.51 -2.73 34.47
C MET A 41 11.98 -2.89 34.49
N LEU A 42 11.40 -3.35 33.38
CA LEU A 42 9.95 -3.61 33.26
C LEU A 42 9.50 -4.91 33.94
N GLY A 43 10.42 -5.77 34.39
CA GLY A 43 10.10 -7.07 34.96
C GLY A 43 9.55 -8.09 33.95
N VAL A 44 9.82 -7.92 32.64
CA VAL A 44 9.37 -8.81 31.57
C VAL A 44 10.52 -9.59 30.94
N ARG A 45 10.22 -10.62 30.14
CA ARG A 45 11.21 -11.52 29.51
C ARG A 45 10.92 -11.77 28.03
N PRO A 46 11.05 -10.75 27.15
CA PRO A 46 10.98 -10.97 25.71
C PRO A 46 12.19 -11.76 25.23
N ARG A 47 12.02 -12.52 24.15
CA ARG A 47 13.14 -13.11 23.40
C ARG A 47 13.80 -12.02 22.55
N ILE A 48 14.97 -11.56 22.95
CA ILE A 48 15.78 -10.61 22.19
C ILE A 48 16.81 -11.38 21.37
N GLN A 49 16.74 -11.28 20.04
CA GLN A 49 17.61 -12.01 19.12
C GLN A 49 18.35 -11.02 18.22
N ALA A 50 19.69 -11.05 18.28
CA ALA A 50 20.50 -10.30 17.34
C ALA A 50 20.37 -10.87 15.92
N ILE A 51 20.38 -9.99 14.93
CA ILE A 51 20.42 -10.31 13.50
C ILE A 51 21.54 -9.50 12.85
N ASP A 52 22.10 -10.05 11.78
CA ASP A 52 23.14 -9.42 10.94
C ASP A 52 22.52 -8.70 9.73
N ALA A 53 21.35 -9.16 9.26
CA ALA A 53 20.67 -8.60 8.10
C ALA A 53 19.13 -8.64 8.22
N PRO A 54 18.40 -7.68 7.61
CA PRO A 54 16.93 -7.66 7.63
C PRO A 54 16.27 -8.95 7.14
N ALA A 55 16.88 -9.65 6.19
CA ALA A 55 16.38 -10.90 5.63
C ALA A 55 16.24 -12.06 6.64
N GLN A 56 16.88 -11.96 7.81
CA GLN A 56 16.76 -12.96 8.88
C GLN A 56 15.46 -12.82 9.70
N VAL A 57 14.69 -11.74 9.49
CA VAL A 57 13.42 -11.52 10.17
C VAL A 57 12.33 -12.36 9.49
N PRO A 58 11.63 -13.25 10.21
CA PRO A 58 10.54 -14.03 9.63
C PRO A 58 9.37 -13.13 9.23
N ALA A 59 8.61 -13.53 8.21
CA ALA A 59 7.42 -12.81 7.76
C ALA A 59 6.39 -12.61 8.88
N THR A 60 6.31 -13.54 9.83
CA THR A 60 5.53 -13.44 11.05
C THR A 60 6.46 -13.43 12.26
N VAL A 61 6.58 -12.28 12.92
CA VAL A 61 7.37 -12.17 14.16
C VAL A 61 6.60 -12.86 15.29
N PRO A 62 7.20 -13.82 16.03
CA PRO A 62 6.53 -14.46 17.16
C PRO A 62 6.14 -13.45 18.27
N PRO A 63 5.12 -13.76 19.09
CA PRO A 63 4.81 -12.95 20.28
C PRO A 63 6.03 -12.80 21.20
N ALA A 64 6.12 -11.67 21.92
CA ALA A 64 7.19 -11.40 22.89
C ALA A 64 8.61 -11.59 22.33
N THR A 65 8.82 -11.31 21.04
CA THR A 65 10.12 -11.47 20.36
C THR A 65 10.55 -10.17 19.70
N LEU A 66 11.83 -9.82 19.87
CA LEU A 66 12.47 -8.68 19.24
C LEU A 66 13.69 -9.15 18.45
N PHE A 67 13.64 -8.99 17.13
CA PHE A 67 14.83 -9.07 16.30
C PHE A 67 15.55 -7.72 16.34
N VAL A 68 16.87 -7.73 16.53
CA VAL A 68 17.67 -6.51 16.72
C VAL A 68 18.85 -6.52 15.79
N LEU A 69 18.88 -5.56 14.86
CA LEU A 69 20.07 -5.27 14.09
C LEU A 69 21.00 -4.41 14.97
N GLN A 70 21.95 -5.08 15.62
CA GLN A 70 22.94 -4.41 16.46
C GLN A 70 23.73 -3.42 15.60
N THR A 71 23.67 -2.14 15.95
CA THR A 71 24.32 -1.09 15.16
C THR A 71 25.35 -0.38 16.02
N GLY A 72 26.62 -0.44 15.62
CA GLY A 72 27.73 0.00 16.46
C GLY A 72 28.07 -0.98 17.58
N GLY A 73 29.04 -0.62 18.41
CA GLY A 73 29.45 -1.44 19.56
C GLY A 73 28.42 -1.44 20.68
N PRO A 74 28.52 -2.39 21.63
CA PRO A 74 27.65 -2.43 22.80
C PRO A 74 27.65 -1.12 23.56
N LEU A 75 26.47 -0.64 23.94
CA LEU A 75 26.36 0.57 24.73
C LEU A 75 26.93 0.37 26.14
N PRO A 76 27.65 1.37 26.69
CA PRO A 76 28.18 1.29 28.05
C PRO A 76 27.08 1.02 29.10
N GLU A 77 27.45 0.23 30.12
CA GLU A 77 26.54 -0.14 31.20
C GLU A 77 26.19 1.06 32.10
N ASP A 78 27.08 2.05 32.20
CA ASP A 78 26.95 3.26 33.03
C ASP A 78 26.02 4.33 32.44
N LEU A 79 25.44 4.12 31.25
CA LEU A 79 24.46 5.03 30.67
C LEU A 79 23.17 5.10 31.50
N ALA A 80 23.06 6.16 32.30
CA ALA A 80 21.88 6.44 33.12
C ALA A 80 20.65 6.80 32.26
N TRP A 81 19.48 6.33 32.67
CA TRP A 81 18.21 6.76 32.08
C TRP A 81 17.97 8.25 32.28
N GLY A 82 17.40 8.92 31.28
CA GLY A 82 16.95 10.31 31.37
C GLY A 82 18.06 11.35 31.49
N ARG A 83 19.33 10.99 31.26
CA ARG A 83 20.47 11.91 31.35
C ARG A 83 21.13 12.08 29.99
N ILE A 84 21.37 13.33 29.61
CA ILE A 84 22.06 13.67 28.37
C ILE A 84 23.47 13.06 28.40
N ASP A 85 23.79 12.25 27.39
CA ASP A 85 25.12 11.64 27.22
C ASP A 85 25.48 11.63 25.73
N ALA A 86 26.71 12.08 25.41
CA ALA A 86 27.20 12.14 24.03
C ALA A 86 27.30 10.73 23.39
N ARG A 87 27.56 9.68 24.18
CA ARG A 87 27.64 8.29 23.70
C ARG A 87 26.25 7.80 23.26
N ALA A 88 25.21 8.18 24.01
CA ALA A 88 23.82 7.90 23.64
C ALA A 88 23.41 8.65 22.37
N GLY A 89 23.81 9.92 22.24
CA GLY A 89 23.61 10.71 21.03
C GLY A 89 24.31 10.11 19.80
N ALA A 90 25.56 9.67 19.94
CA ALA A 90 26.33 9.05 18.85
C ALA A 90 25.67 7.76 18.37
N ALA A 91 25.21 6.91 19.29
CA ALA A 91 24.50 5.69 18.97
C ALA A 91 23.17 5.97 18.29
N CYS A 92 22.40 6.93 18.82
CA CYS A 92 21.14 7.38 18.23
C CYS A 92 21.31 7.82 16.77
N HIS A 93 22.31 8.65 16.50
CA HIS A 93 22.67 9.08 15.15
C HIS A 93 23.00 7.91 14.23
N ALA A 94 23.83 6.95 14.70
CA ALA A 94 24.18 5.76 13.93
C ALA A 94 22.96 4.89 13.61
N TYR A 95 21.99 4.76 14.53
CA TYR A 95 20.76 4.00 14.30
C TYR A 95 19.91 4.62 13.19
N ILE A 96 19.78 5.94 13.19
CA ILE A 96 19.02 6.69 12.18
C ILE A 96 19.69 6.52 10.82
N GLN A 97 21.00 6.75 10.75
CA GLN A 97 21.76 6.55 9.52
C GLN A 97 21.57 5.13 8.98
N ARG A 98 21.78 4.09 9.81
CA ARG A 98 21.60 2.71 9.36
C ARG A 98 20.19 2.43 8.85
N GLY A 99 19.17 2.97 9.50
CA GLY A 99 17.77 2.83 9.04
C GLY A 99 17.51 3.49 7.69
N ILE A 100 18.09 4.68 7.46
CA ILE A 100 17.99 5.37 6.17
C ILE A 100 18.68 4.57 5.07
N ASP A 101 19.89 4.06 5.32
CA ASP A 101 20.64 3.29 4.32
C ASP A 101 19.88 2.04 3.87
N LEU A 102 19.33 1.30 4.83
CA LEU A 102 18.55 0.10 4.54
C LEU A 102 17.29 0.43 3.73
N ALA A 103 16.64 1.56 4.02
CA ALA A 103 15.45 1.99 3.30
C ALA A 103 15.77 2.42 1.87
N LEU A 104 16.87 3.16 1.67
CA LEU A 104 17.36 3.56 0.35
C LEU A 104 17.84 2.36 -0.48
N ALA A 105 18.41 1.34 0.18
CA ALA A 105 18.81 0.09 -0.46
C ALA A 105 17.63 -0.85 -0.77
N GLY A 106 16.40 -0.52 -0.34
CA GLY A 106 15.23 -1.38 -0.52
C GLY A 106 15.20 -2.63 0.37
N GLU A 107 16.14 -2.75 1.32
CA GLU A 107 16.19 -3.87 2.28
C GLU A 107 15.08 -3.80 3.33
N VAL A 108 14.48 -2.62 3.51
CA VAL A 108 13.27 -2.42 4.33
C VAL A 108 12.24 -1.60 3.57
N ALA A 109 10.95 -1.90 3.79
CA ALA A 109 9.86 -1.21 3.12
C ALA A 109 9.49 0.15 3.75
N GLY A 110 9.91 0.39 5.00
CA GLY A 110 9.65 1.63 5.70
C GLY A 110 10.41 1.73 7.02
N LEU A 111 10.44 2.94 7.57
CA LEU A 111 11.16 3.29 8.79
C LEU A 111 10.20 3.86 9.84
N VAL A 112 10.19 3.28 11.04
CA VAL A 112 9.44 3.80 12.20
C VAL A 112 10.43 4.30 13.23
N THR A 113 10.39 5.59 13.56
CA THR A 113 11.33 6.19 14.50
C THR A 113 10.71 6.44 15.87
N ALA A 114 11.41 5.99 16.91
CA ALA A 114 11.17 6.40 18.30
C ALA A 114 11.86 7.77 18.59
N PRO A 115 11.57 8.41 19.73
CA PRO A 115 12.01 9.78 20.01
C PRO A 115 13.52 9.94 20.11
N ILE A 116 14.00 11.16 19.86
CA ILE A 116 15.43 11.55 19.94
C ILE A 116 15.63 12.78 20.81
N HIS A 117 16.79 12.89 21.46
CA HIS A 117 17.15 14.06 22.25
C HIS A 117 18.15 14.95 21.48
N LYS A 118 17.71 16.15 21.09
CA LYS A 118 18.51 17.06 20.25
C LYS A 118 19.82 17.48 20.92
N GLU A 119 19.81 17.70 22.23
CA GLU A 119 21.04 18.07 22.96
C GLU A 119 22.02 16.91 23.08
N ALA A 120 21.53 15.66 23.12
CA ALA A 120 22.40 14.49 23.14
C ALA A 120 23.08 14.30 21.78
N LEU A 121 22.33 14.48 20.68
CA LEU A 121 22.88 14.52 19.32
C LEU A 121 23.93 15.62 19.18
N ARG A 122 23.65 16.83 19.67
CA ARG A 122 24.61 17.94 19.64
C ARG A 122 25.86 17.64 20.47
N ALA A 123 25.71 17.07 21.67
CA ALA A 123 26.82 16.66 22.52
C ALA A 123 27.70 15.58 21.85
N ALA A 124 27.10 14.75 20.99
CA ALA A 124 27.80 13.77 20.16
C ALA A 124 28.50 14.38 18.92
N GLY A 125 28.42 15.70 18.71
CA GLY A 125 28.96 16.36 17.52
C GLY A 125 28.13 16.14 16.25
N CYS A 126 26.87 15.71 16.37
CA CYS A 126 25.99 15.54 15.22
C CYS A 126 25.66 16.92 14.59
N PRO A 127 25.83 17.07 13.26
CA PRO A 127 25.59 18.36 12.59
C PRO A 127 24.09 18.65 12.38
N HIS A 128 23.23 17.63 12.48
CA HIS A 128 21.80 17.77 12.21
C HIS A 128 20.98 18.05 13.48
N PRO A 129 19.97 18.93 13.41
CA PRO A 129 19.12 19.25 14.55
C PRO A 129 18.07 18.17 14.86
N GLY A 130 17.81 17.22 13.95
CA GLY A 130 16.81 16.17 14.14
C GLY A 130 16.67 15.18 12.99
N HIS A 131 15.67 14.31 13.10
CA HIS A 131 15.39 13.25 12.12
C HIS A 131 15.14 13.78 10.72
N THR A 132 14.31 14.82 10.60
CA THR A 132 13.81 15.30 9.32
C THR A 132 14.95 15.81 8.44
N GLU A 133 15.89 16.53 9.02
CA GLU A 133 17.07 17.05 8.34
C GLU A 133 18.04 15.93 7.94
N MET A 134 18.28 14.96 8.84
CA MET A 134 19.08 13.76 8.52
C MET A 134 18.47 12.97 7.36
N LEU A 135 17.14 12.78 7.37
CA LEU A 135 16.39 12.05 6.35
C LEU A 135 16.48 12.77 5.00
N ALA A 136 16.21 14.08 4.98
CA ALA A 136 16.21 14.86 3.75
C ALA A 136 17.59 14.91 3.09
N GLU A 137 18.64 15.25 3.85
CA GLU A 137 20.00 15.33 3.33
C GLU A 137 20.46 13.98 2.77
N ARG A 138 20.27 12.92 3.56
CA ARG A 138 20.83 11.60 3.22
C ARG A 138 20.06 10.87 2.12
N SER A 139 18.77 11.19 1.95
CA SER A 139 17.96 10.68 0.83
C SER A 139 18.03 11.57 -0.42
N GLY A 140 18.67 12.75 -0.33
CA GLY A 140 18.65 13.75 -1.41
C GLY A 140 17.26 14.37 -1.64
N THR A 141 16.33 14.21 -0.69
CA THR A 141 14.95 14.71 -0.81
C THR A 141 14.93 16.20 -0.54
N ARG A 142 14.50 16.98 -1.53
CA ARG A 142 14.34 18.44 -1.42
C ARG A 142 12.94 18.84 -0.99
N ASP A 143 11.93 18.16 -1.52
CA ASP A 143 10.54 18.43 -1.25
C ASP A 143 9.98 17.40 -0.27
N PHE A 144 9.87 17.82 0.98
CA PHE A 144 9.24 17.02 2.02
C PHE A 144 8.34 17.90 2.88
N ALA A 145 7.35 17.29 3.52
CA ALA A 145 6.46 17.95 4.45
C ALA A 145 6.17 17.06 5.65
N MET A 146 5.81 17.72 6.75
CA MET A 146 5.26 17.05 7.92
C MET A 146 3.77 16.87 7.72
N MET A 147 3.31 15.64 7.92
CA MET A 147 1.91 15.32 8.07
C MET A 147 1.68 14.72 9.45
N LEU A 148 0.69 15.21 10.19
CA LEU A 148 0.20 14.54 11.38
C LEU A 148 -1.09 13.79 11.03
N ALA A 149 -1.16 12.53 11.42
CA ALA A 149 -2.30 11.68 11.11
C ALA A 149 -2.73 10.83 12.30
N ASN A 150 -4.03 10.56 12.38
CA ASN A 150 -4.63 9.50 13.17
C ASN A 150 -5.68 8.79 12.28
N ASP A 151 -6.51 7.93 12.88
CA ASP A 151 -7.50 7.17 12.11
C ASP A 151 -8.66 8.04 11.56
N GLU A 152 -8.90 9.22 12.13
CA GLU A 152 -9.99 10.13 11.76
C GLU A 152 -9.55 11.31 10.88
N LEU A 153 -8.31 11.79 11.03
CA LEU A 153 -7.80 13.00 10.40
C LEU A 153 -6.37 12.81 9.90
N ARG A 154 -6.11 13.38 8.72
CA ARG A 154 -4.76 13.59 8.17
C ARG A 154 -4.59 15.07 7.86
N VAL A 155 -3.53 15.66 8.38
CA VAL A 155 -3.25 17.08 8.21
C VAL A 155 -1.80 17.29 7.79
N LEU A 156 -1.59 17.91 6.64
CA LEU A 156 -0.28 18.31 6.13
C LEU A 156 -0.08 19.81 6.34
N LEU A 157 1.13 20.21 6.72
CA LEU A 157 1.43 21.60 7.06
C LEU A 157 2.23 22.30 5.96
N VAL A 158 1.82 23.50 5.57
CA VAL A 158 2.58 24.39 4.68
C VAL A 158 3.85 24.88 5.37
N SER A 159 3.72 25.29 6.64
CA SER A 159 4.81 25.71 7.51
C SER A 159 4.78 24.95 8.85
N ILE A 160 5.97 24.63 9.38
CA ILE A 160 6.15 23.81 10.58
C ILE A 160 6.57 24.67 11.79
N HIS A 161 7.77 24.46 12.33
CA HIS A 161 8.28 25.14 13.52
C HIS A 161 8.90 26.51 13.18
N VAL A 162 8.05 27.49 12.83
CA VAL A 162 8.46 28.89 12.61
C VAL A 162 7.59 29.84 13.44
N PRO A 163 8.08 31.05 13.79
CA PRO A 163 7.25 32.10 14.36
C PRO A 163 6.02 32.38 13.50
N LEU A 164 4.87 32.68 14.12
CA LEU A 164 3.60 32.87 13.39
C LEU A 164 3.70 33.92 12.26
N GLN A 165 4.44 35.00 12.46
CA GLN A 165 4.69 36.00 11.41
C GLN A 165 5.40 35.40 10.18
N GLN A 166 6.37 34.49 10.40
CA GLN A 166 7.05 33.78 9.31
C GLN A 166 6.14 32.73 8.67
N ALA A 167 5.24 32.11 9.45
CA ALA A 167 4.25 31.19 8.93
C ALA A 167 3.31 31.87 7.92
N ILE A 168 2.84 33.09 8.26
CA ILE A 168 2.06 33.93 7.34
C ILE A 168 2.85 34.23 6.07
N ALA A 169 4.11 34.67 6.20
CA ALA A 169 4.98 34.95 5.05
C ALA A 169 5.33 33.71 4.20
N ALA A 170 5.22 32.51 4.77
CA ALA A 170 5.49 31.26 4.08
C ALA A 170 4.35 30.84 3.14
N VAL A 171 3.16 31.42 3.28
CA VAL A 171 2.02 31.21 2.37
C VAL A 171 2.33 31.91 1.04
N THR A 172 2.99 31.17 0.16
CA THR A 172 3.38 31.60 -1.19
C THR A 172 2.81 30.60 -2.20
N PRO A 173 2.59 30.99 -3.48
CA PRO A 173 1.99 30.10 -4.46
C PRO A 173 2.74 28.77 -4.59
N ASP A 174 4.08 28.82 -4.57
CA ASP A 174 4.93 27.63 -4.68
C ASP A 174 4.81 26.71 -3.45
N ASN A 175 4.81 27.28 -2.24
CA ASN A 175 4.68 26.50 -1.02
C ASN A 175 3.29 25.86 -0.89
N GLU A 176 2.22 26.59 -1.26
CA GLU A 176 0.86 26.05 -1.30
C GLU A 176 0.75 24.88 -2.28
N LEU A 177 1.18 25.09 -3.53
CA LEU A 177 1.11 24.07 -4.57
C LEU A 177 1.93 22.83 -4.18
N ARG A 178 3.13 23.03 -3.63
CA ARG A 178 3.96 21.95 -3.11
C ARG A 178 3.25 21.19 -1.99
N ALA A 179 2.66 21.87 -1.02
CA ALA A 179 1.93 21.25 0.08
C ALA A 179 0.73 20.42 -0.42
N ILE A 180 -0.04 20.95 -1.37
CA ILE A 180 -1.17 20.25 -2.00
C ILE A 180 -0.71 18.98 -2.72
N ARG A 181 0.37 19.06 -3.51
CA ARG A 181 0.95 17.89 -4.20
C ARG A 181 1.43 16.82 -3.21
N LEU A 182 2.14 17.23 -2.16
CA LEU A 182 2.60 16.31 -1.11
C LEU A 182 1.41 15.67 -0.38
N ALA A 183 0.34 16.44 -0.09
CA ALA A 183 -0.85 15.91 0.57
C ALA A 183 -1.55 14.86 -0.31
N HIS A 184 -1.68 15.15 -1.61
CA HIS A 184 -2.19 14.19 -2.59
C HIS A 184 -1.34 12.92 -2.64
N GLN A 185 0.00 13.06 -2.73
CA GLN A 185 0.94 11.93 -2.73
C GLN A 185 0.83 11.10 -1.45
N ALA A 186 0.71 11.73 -0.29
CA ALA A 186 0.54 11.04 0.99
C ALA A 186 -0.71 10.16 0.99
N CYS A 187 -1.86 10.71 0.56
CA CYS A 187 -3.10 9.94 0.48
C CYS A 187 -3.01 8.77 -0.52
N ARG A 188 -2.33 8.95 -1.65
CA ARG A 188 -2.04 7.84 -2.59
C ARG A 188 -1.21 6.76 -1.90
N ALA A 189 -0.22 7.14 -1.08
CA ALA A 189 0.55 6.19 -0.27
C ALA A 189 -0.29 5.49 0.80
N PHE A 190 -1.39 6.08 1.27
CA PHE A 190 -2.40 5.41 2.11
C PHE A 190 -3.38 4.52 1.32
N GLY A 191 -3.22 4.42 -0.01
CA GLY A 191 -4.08 3.58 -0.87
C GLY A 191 -5.35 4.27 -1.33
N ILE A 192 -5.47 5.58 -1.10
CA ILE A 192 -6.61 6.36 -1.55
C ILE A 192 -6.42 6.68 -3.03
N ALA A 193 -7.16 5.97 -3.88
CA ALA A 193 -6.96 6.04 -5.33
C ALA A 193 -7.22 7.45 -5.90
N ARG A 194 -8.23 8.16 -5.39
CA ARG A 194 -8.59 9.53 -5.78
C ARG A 194 -8.68 10.43 -4.54
N PRO A 195 -7.54 10.93 -4.03
CA PRO A 195 -7.52 11.77 -2.84
C PRO A 195 -8.27 13.09 -3.02
N ARG A 196 -9.18 13.39 -2.08
CA ARG A 196 -9.85 14.68 -1.93
C ARG A 196 -9.06 15.54 -0.95
N VAL A 197 -8.36 16.55 -1.47
CA VAL A 197 -7.50 17.44 -0.70
C VAL A 197 -8.27 18.70 -0.34
N ALA A 198 -8.51 18.94 0.95
CA ALA A 198 -9.03 20.21 1.43
C ALA A 198 -7.88 21.16 1.71
N VAL A 199 -7.99 22.42 1.34
CA VAL A 199 -7.03 23.46 1.73
C VAL A 199 -7.72 24.41 2.71
N ALA A 200 -7.13 24.58 3.89
CA ALA A 200 -7.60 25.57 4.86
C ALA A 200 -7.21 26.98 4.42
N GLY A 201 -8.04 27.98 4.70
CA GLY A 201 -7.66 29.37 4.56
C GLY A 201 -6.63 29.79 5.61
N LEU A 202 -5.80 30.77 5.28
CA LEU A 202 -4.87 31.39 6.23
C LEU A 202 -5.64 32.28 7.21
N ASN A 203 -6.53 33.12 6.68
CA ASN A 203 -7.29 34.06 7.47
C ASN A 203 -8.59 33.43 8.01
N PRO A 204 -9.16 33.98 9.09
CA PRO A 204 -10.50 33.62 9.53
C PRO A 204 -11.49 33.67 8.37
N HIS A 205 -12.39 32.70 8.31
CA HIS A 205 -13.40 32.58 7.25
C HIS A 205 -12.81 32.53 5.83
N ALA A 206 -11.55 32.12 5.68
CA ALA A 206 -10.82 32.16 4.41
C ALA A 206 -10.82 33.55 3.75
N GLY A 207 -10.67 34.59 4.58
CA GLY A 207 -10.53 35.99 4.14
C GLY A 207 -11.85 36.74 3.97
N GLU A 208 -13.01 36.08 4.02
CA GLU A 208 -14.35 36.70 3.92
C GLU A 208 -14.44 37.70 2.75
N ASN A 209 -14.19 37.22 1.53
CA ASN A 209 -14.15 38.03 0.30
C ASN A 209 -13.15 39.21 0.33
N GLY A 210 -12.08 39.10 1.12
CA GLY A 210 -11.04 40.12 1.27
C GLY A 210 -11.22 41.03 2.48
N LEU A 211 -12.26 40.82 3.29
CA LEU A 211 -12.50 41.60 4.52
C LEU A 211 -11.48 41.30 5.62
N PHE A 212 -11.00 40.06 5.71
CA PHE A 212 -10.10 39.60 6.78
C PHE A 212 -8.67 39.29 6.31
N GLY A 213 -8.33 39.67 5.09
CA GLY A 213 -7.03 39.40 4.47
C GLY A 213 -7.19 38.98 3.01
N ASP A 214 -6.12 39.09 2.23
CA ASP A 214 -6.14 38.84 0.78
C ASP A 214 -5.33 37.61 0.37
N GLU A 215 -4.56 37.01 1.27
CA GLU A 215 -3.67 35.87 1.01
C GLU A 215 -4.46 34.66 0.50
N ASP A 216 -5.64 34.42 1.07
CA ASP A 216 -6.54 33.35 0.61
C ASP A 216 -6.90 33.49 -0.87
N ARG A 217 -7.21 34.72 -1.30
CA ARG A 217 -7.64 35.02 -2.67
C ARG A 217 -6.46 35.13 -3.64
N SER A 218 -5.41 35.82 -3.23
CA SER A 218 -4.27 36.18 -4.08
C SER A 218 -3.22 35.07 -4.18
N VAL A 219 -3.15 34.16 -3.20
CA VAL A 219 -2.15 33.08 -3.14
C VAL A 219 -2.78 31.70 -3.15
N ILE A 220 -3.69 31.42 -2.20
CA ILE A 220 -4.19 30.05 -1.99
C ILE A 220 -5.14 29.60 -3.12
N ILE A 221 -6.10 30.43 -3.53
CA ILE A 221 -7.01 30.11 -4.65
C ILE A 221 -6.24 29.79 -5.95
N PRO A 222 -5.25 30.60 -6.39
CA PRO A 222 -4.42 30.26 -7.55
C PRO A 222 -3.68 28.93 -7.42
N ALA A 223 -3.13 28.61 -6.25
CA ALA A 223 -2.42 27.35 -6.03
C ALA A 223 -3.36 26.13 -6.10
N ILE A 224 -4.58 26.24 -5.56
CA ILE A 224 -5.62 25.22 -5.70
C ILE A 224 -5.99 25.03 -7.18
N ALA A 225 -6.18 26.12 -7.92
CA ALA A 225 -6.48 26.06 -9.35
C ALA A 225 -5.35 25.38 -10.15
N ALA A 226 -4.10 25.68 -9.83
CA ALA A 226 -2.94 25.03 -10.44
C ALA A 226 -2.90 23.52 -10.13
N ALA A 227 -3.12 23.12 -8.87
CA ALA A 227 -3.19 21.71 -8.51
C ALA A 227 -4.34 20.97 -9.23
N ARG A 228 -5.50 21.62 -9.39
CA ARG A 228 -6.63 21.05 -10.15
C ARG A 228 -6.31 20.86 -11.62
N ALA A 229 -5.54 21.77 -12.22
CA ALA A 229 -5.06 21.61 -13.60
C ALA A 229 -4.14 20.39 -13.76
N GLU A 230 -3.50 19.93 -12.68
CA GLU A 230 -2.70 18.69 -12.62
C GLU A 230 -3.54 17.44 -12.34
N GLY A 231 -4.87 17.57 -12.23
CA GLY A 231 -5.78 16.47 -11.93
C GLY A 231 -5.90 16.12 -10.44
N ILE A 232 -5.38 16.96 -9.55
CA ILE A 232 -5.56 16.81 -8.10
C ILE A 232 -6.95 17.34 -7.72
N ASP A 233 -7.75 16.53 -7.03
CA ASP A 233 -9.04 16.97 -6.47
C ASP A 233 -8.84 17.84 -5.22
N ALA A 234 -8.28 19.04 -5.45
CA ALA A 234 -8.05 20.07 -4.44
C ALA A 234 -9.24 21.05 -4.39
N ASN A 235 -9.73 21.33 -3.19
CA ASN A 235 -10.86 22.24 -2.96
C ASN A 235 -10.63 23.13 -1.73
N GLY A 236 -11.14 24.36 -1.77
CA GLY A 236 -10.96 25.39 -0.75
C GLY A 236 -10.71 26.78 -1.37
N PRO A 237 -10.12 27.73 -0.63
CA PRO A 237 -9.80 27.62 0.80
C PRO A 237 -11.07 27.52 1.67
N TRP A 238 -11.01 26.68 2.70
CA TRP A 238 -12.10 26.51 3.66
C TRP A 238 -11.79 27.22 4.98
N PRO A 239 -12.78 27.78 5.68
CA PRO A 239 -12.57 28.32 7.03
C PRO A 239 -11.94 27.26 7.96
N GLY A 240 -10.82 27.62 8.60
CA GLY A 240 -10.04 26.70 9.44
C GLY A 240 -10.83 26.09 10.60
N ASP A 241 -11.82 26.80 11.14
CA ASP A 241 -12.72 26.34 12.20
C ASP A 241 -13.75 25.29 11.73
N THR A 242 -14.02 25.20 10.43
CA THR A 242 -15.00 24.26 9.86
C THR A 242 -14.37 23.08 9.11
N VAL A 243 -13.23 23.29 8.45
CA VAL A 243 -12.63 22.31 7.54
C VAL A 243 -12.27 20.99 8.22
N PHE A 244 -11.72 21.03 9.44
CA PHE A 244 -11.32 19.81 10.16
C PHE A 244 -12.53 18.98 10.61
N MET A 245 -13.63 19.64 10.99
CA MET A 245 -14.89 18.95 11.31
C MET A 245 -15.45 18.22 10.07
N ARG A 246 -15.38 18.86 8.89
CA ARG A 246 -15.81 18.26 7.62
C ARG A 246 -14.92 17.11 7.18
N ALA A 247 -13.60 17.27 7.31
CA ALA A 247 -12.64 16.20 7.04
C ALA A 247 -12.90 14.97 7.93
N ARG A 248 -13.15 15.18 9.23
CA ARG A 248 -13.53 14.10 10.16
C ARG A 248 -14.81 13.38 9.77
N ARG A 249 -15.75 14.08 9.12
CA ARG A 249 -16.99 13.49 8.57
C ARG A 249 -16.79 12.75 7.24
N GLY A 250 -15.54 12.66 6.75
CA GLY A 250 -15.19 11.95 5.53
C GLY A 250 -15.43 12.73 4.25
N GLU A 251 -15.68 14.04 4.33
CA GLU A 251 -15.80 14.90 3.13
C GLU A 251 -14.46 15.04 2.39
N PHE A 252 -13.35 14.98 3.13
CA PHE A 252 -12.00 15.12 2.61
C PHE A 252 -11.10 14.04 3.20
N ASP A 253 -10.08 13.63 2.45
CA ASP A 253 -9.14 12.58 2.86
C ASP A 253 -7.92 13.13 3.60
N VAL A 254 -7.58 14.40 3.34
CA VAL A 254 -6.50 15.17 3.97
C VAL A 254 -6.82 16.66 3.94
N VAL A 255 -6.36 17.38 4.97
CA VAL A 255 -6.38 18.84 5.04
C VAL A 255 -4.96 19.39 4.94
N VAL A 256 -4.74 20.36 4.04
CA VAL A 256 -3.56 21.22 4.03
C VAL A 256 -3.83 22.41 4.94
N ALA A 257 -3.08 22.50 6.04
CA ALA A 257 -3.14 23.59 7.00
C ALA A 257 -1.95 24.54 6.82
N GLN A 258 -2.20 25.82 7.02
CA GLN A 258 -1.28 26.90 6.68
C GLN A 258 -0.13 27.04 7.67
N TYR A 259 -0.37 26.70 8.94
CA TYR A 259 0.61 26.76 10.00
C TYR A 259 0.39 25.68 11.06
N HIS A 260 1.43 25.46 11.87
CA HIS A 260 1.49 24.39 12.87
C HIS A 260 0.24 24.28 13.74
N ASP A 261 -0.11 25.33 14.47
CA ASP A 261 -1.21 25.28 15.44
C ASP A 261 -2.59 25.17 14.77
N GLN A 262 -2.74 25.66 13.53
CA GLN A 262 -3.99 25.48 12.77
C GLN A 262 -4.29 24.00 12.55
N GLY A 263 -3.27 23.21 12.22
CA GLY A 263 -3.42 21.80 11.89
C GLY A 263 -3.30 20.85 13.07
N LEU A 264 -2.41 21.15 14.02
CA LEU A 264 -2.10 20.22 15.11
C LEU A 264 -3.11 20.25 16.24
N ILE A 265 -3.70 21.40 16.55
CA ILE A 265 -4.74 21.49 17.59
C ILE A 265 -5.92 20.55 17.26
N PRO A 266 -6.51 20.58 16.05
CA PRO A 266 -7.60 19.66 15.69
C PRO A 266 -7.24 18.18 15.83
N VAL A 267 -6.05 17.76 15.40
CA VAL A 267 -5.63 16.35 15.46
C VAL A 267 -5.39 15.92 16.91
N LYS A 268 -4.68 16.73 17.71
CA LYS A 268 -4.35 16.40 19.10
C LYS A 268 -5.57 16.43 20.01
N TYR A 269 -6.55 17.29 19.74
CA TYR A 269 -7.80 17.35 20.50
C TYR A 269 -8.63 16.07 20.37
N LEU A 270 -8.51 15.32 19.26
CA LEU A 270 -9.18 14.03 19.08
C LEU A 270 -8.48 12.87 19.81
N GLY A 271 -7.24 13.06 20.26
CA GLY A 271 -6.51 12.05 21.02
C GLY A 271 -5.00 12.15 20.80
N VAL A 272 -4.28 12.75 21.77
CA VAL A 272 -2.83 12.95 21.72
C VAL A 272 -2.07 11.62 21.57
N GLU A 273 -2.58 10.53 22.15
CA GLU A 273 -1.90 9.23 22.18
C GLU A 273 -1.96 8.47 20.84
N GLN A 274 -2.78 8.92 19.89
CA GLN A 274 -3.00 8.26 18.60
C GLN A 274 -2.38 9.01 17.42
N GLY A 275 -1.81 10.21 17.65
CA GLY A 275 -1.13 10.99 16.63
C GLY A 275 0.16 10.33 16.17
N VAL A 276 0.34 10.25 14.85
CA VAL A 276 1.55 9.78 14.18
C VAL A 276 2.07 10.88 13.27
N ASN A 277 3.36 11.19 13.42
CA ASN A 277 4.06 12.10 12.53
C ASN A 277 4.59 11.31 11.33
N ILE A 278 4.30 11.79 10.13
CA ILE A 278 4.68 11.19 8.86
C ILE A 278 5.48 12.20 8.07
N THR A 279 6.64 11.79 7.57
CA THR A 279 7.44 12.61 6.67
C THR A 279 7.12 12.21 5.24
N VAL A 280 6.40 13.09 4.56
CA VAL A 280 5.94 12.90 3.17
C VAL A 280 7.01 13.42 2.22
N GLY A 281 7.16 12.80 1.05
CA GLY A 281 8.10 13.21 0.00
C GLY A 281 9.40 12.40 -0.04
N LEU A 282 9.70 11.64 1.01
CA LEU A 282 10.82 10.70 1.02
C LEU A 282 10.59 9.55 0.02
N PRO A 283 11.67 8.94 -0.52
CA PRO A 283 11.56 7.79 -1.43
C PRO A 283 11.10 6.50 -0.74
N PHE A 284 10.90 6.52 0.58
CA PHE A 284 10.42 5.41 1.38
C PHE A 284 9.44 5.90 2.46
N VAL A 285 8.62 5.00 2.98
CA VAL A 285 7.67 5.31 4.07
C VAL A 285 8.45 5.62 5.35
N ARG A 286 8.18 6.76 5.99
CA ARG A 286 8.67 7.07 7.33
C ARG A 286 7.56 7.58 8.23
N THR A 287 7.37 6.91 9.36
CA THR A 287 6.48 7.33 10.45
C THR A 287 7.25 7.51 11.76
N SER A 288 6.65 8.23 12.70
CA SER A 288 7.24 8.56 13.99
C SER A 288 6.16 8.75 15.02
N VAL A 289 6.52 8.47 16.27
CA VAL A 289 5.71 8.87 17.43
C VAL A 289 5.61 10.40 17.52
N ASP A 290 4.55 10.90 18.16
CA ASP A 290 4.25 12.33 18.33
C ASP A 290 4.75 12.91 19.68
N HIS A 291 5.50 12.13 20.45
CA HIS A 291 6.07 12.56 21.73
C HIS A 291 7.61 12.59 21.73
N GLY A 292 8.18 13.31 22.69
CA GLY A 292 9.63 13.39 22.92
C GLY A 292 10.20 12.18 23.66
N THR A 293 11.48 12.27 24.05
CA THR A 293 12.19 11.21 24.77
C THR A 293 11.77 11.03 26.22
N ALA A 294 11.01 11.97 26.77
CA ALA A 294 10.44 11.95 28.12
C ALA A 294 11.47 11.50 29.18
N PHE A 295 12.60 12.21 29.23
CA PHE A 295 13.74 11.90 30.11
C PHE A 295 13.34 11.84 31.59
N ASP A 296 12.33 12.59 32.01
CA ASP A 296 11.76 12.60 33.35
C ASP A 296 11.11 11.28 33.78
N ILE A 297 10.68 10.46 32.82
CA ILE A 297 10.06 9.14 33.07
C ILE A 297 10.84 7.97 32.45
N ALA A 298 11.97 8.24 31.79
CA ALA A 298 12.78 7.20 31.18
C ALA A 298 13.28 6.19 32.24
N GLY A 299 13.12 4.89 31.98
CA GLY A 299 13.56 3.85 32.91
C GLY A 299 12.63 3.65 34.11
N THR A 300 11.43 4.24 34.11
CA THR A 300 10.46 4.12 35.22
C THR A 300 9.33 3.13 34.94
N GLY A 301 9.17 2.66 33.70
CA GLY A 301 8.08 1.77 33.34
C GLY A 301 6.75 2.49 33.10
N ARG A 302 6.71 3.82 33.11
CA ARG A 302 5.48 4.63 32.96
C ARG A 302 5.14 5.04 31.52
N ALA A 303 6.05 4.90 30.56
CA ALA A 303 5.84 5.38 29.19
C ALA A 303 4.83 4.50 28.44
N ASP A 304 3.90 5.11 27.69
CA ASP A 304 2.95 4.37 26.87
C ASP A 304 3.52 4.07 25.46
N HIS A 305 3.32 2.85 24.97
CA HIS A 305 3.73 2.41 23.64
C HIS A 305 2.65 2.60 22.56
N ALA A 306 1.45 3.09 22.90
CA ALA A 306 0.32 3.25 21.97
C ALA A 306 0.67 4.07 20.70
N SER A 307 1.38 5.20 20.86
CA SER A 307 1.82 6.03 19.71
C SER A 307 2.79 5.27 18.80
N LEU A 308 3.69 4.45 19.36
CA LEU A 308 4.60 3.62 18.57
C LEU A 308 3.85 2.49 17.84
N ALA A 309 2.88 1.86 18.50
CA ALA A 309 2.00 0.88 17.87
C ALA A 309 1.22 1.52 16.70
N CYS A 310 0.69 2.73 16.89
CA CYS A 310 0.00 3.48 15.84
C CYS A 310 0.94 3.80 14.67
N ALA A 311 2.14 4.30 14.95
CA ALA A 311 3.14 4.62 13.93
C ALA A 311 3.53 3.39 13.11
N LEU A 312 3.66 2.22 13.75
CA LEU A 312 3.93 0.95 13.06
C LEU A 312 2.73 0.48 12.22
N ARG A 313 1.48 0.59 12.72
CA ARG A 313 0.28 0.28 11.92
C ARG A 313 0.20 1.14 10.67
N GLN A 314 0.37 2.45 10.82
CA GLN A 314 0.28 3.37 9.69
C GLN A 314 1.39 3.13 8.67
N ALA A 315 2.63 2.87 9.12
CA ALA A 315 3.72 2.50 8.22
C ALA A 315 3.39 1.23 7.42
N ALA A 316 2.89 0.19 8.09
CA ALA A 316 2.50 -1.06 7.45
C ALA A 316 1.38 -0.86 6.43
N ALA A 317 0.35 -0.08 6.78
CA ALA A 317 -0.76 0.25 5.87
C ALA A 317 -0.26 1.00 4.63
N MET A 318 0.61 2.00 4.80
CA MET A 318 1.19 2.74 3.68
C MET A 318 2.07 1.86 2.77
N VAL A 319 2.86 0.96 3.36
CA VAL A 319 3.66 0.01 2.59
C VAL A 319 2.78 -0.95 1.79
N GLN A 320 1.72 -1.48 2.39
CA GLN A 320 0.78 -2.38 1.71
C GLN A 320 0.07 -1.67 0.56
N ALA A 321 -0.44 -0.47 0.81
CA ALA A 321 -1.08 0.36 -0.21
C ALA A 321 -0.12 0.77 -1.33
N GLY A 322 1.13 1.13 -1.00
CA GLY A 322 2.18 1.41 -1.97
C GLY A 322 2.48 0.21 -2.87
N ARG A 323 2.50 -1.01 -2.32
CA ARG A 323 2.61 -2.26 -3.11
C ARG A 323 1.41 -2.48 -4.03
N SER A 324 0.21 -2.05 -3.62
CA SER A 324 -1.01 -2.13 -4.43
C SER A 324 -1.13 -1.02 -5.48
N GLY A 325 -0.44 0.12 -5.30
CA GLY A 325 -0.50 1.29 -6.18
C GLY A 325 0.72 1.51 -7.09
N ALA A 326 1.85 0.87 -6.81
CA ALA A 326 3.08 0.92 -7.61
C ALA A 326 3.16 -0.20 -8.65
N SER A 327 2.13 -0.33 -9.50
CA SER A 327 2.07 -1.26 -10.63
C SER A 327 2.99 -0.84 -11.79
N GLY A 328 4.26 -0.52 -11.49
CA GLY A 328 5.27 -0.03 -12.43
C GLY A 328 6.66 -0.65 -12.27
N GLN A 329 6.88 -1.56 -11.32
CA GLN A 329 8.04 -2.46 -11.30
C GLN A 329 7.54 -3.89 -11.03
N ALA A 330 7.80 -4.78 -11.99
CA ALA A 330 7.43 -6.20 -12.08
C ALA A 330 6.56 -6.72 -10.92
N GLN A 331 5.26 -6.44 -11.00
CA GLN A 331 4.25 -7.08 -10.15
C GLN A 331 4.35 -8.60 -10.37
N ARG A 332 4.46 -9.37 -9.29
CA ARG A 332 4.33 -10.83 -9.36
C ARG A 332 2.99 -11.14 -10.05
N PRO A 333 2.98 -11.86 -11.19
CA PRO A 333 1.75 -12.06 -11.93
C PRO A 333 0.73 -12.86 -11.10
N ASP A 334 -0.53 -12.41 -11.11
CA ASP A 334 -1.62 -13.08 -10.41
C ASP A 334 -1.83 -14.49 -10.99
N PHE A 335 -1.63 -15.54 -10.18
CA PHE A 335 -2.06 -16.89 -10.53
C PHE A 335 -3.55 -17.06 -10.22
N ILE A 336 -4.39 -17.03 -11.27
CA ILE A 336 -5.83 -17.17 -11.17
C ILE A 336 -6.20 -18.65 -11.39
N PHE A 337 -6.64 -19.32 -10.34
CA PHE A 337 -7.12 -20.69 -10.44
C PHE A 337 -8.59 -20.73 -10.84
N MET A 338 -8.85 -21.27 -12.03
CA MET A 338 -10.21 -21.45 -12.55
C MET A 338 -10.76 -22.81 -12.11
N LEU A 339 -11.86 -22.82 -11.35
CA LEU A 339 -12.63 -24.01 -10.94
C LEU A 339 -13.39 -24.62 -12.13
N THR A 340 -12.68 -24.87 -13.23
CA THR A 340 -13.24 -25.24 -14.52
C THR A 340 -12.47 -26.40 -15.15
N GLN A 341 -13.20 -27.34 -15.74
CA GLN A 341 -12.67 -28.41 -16.57
C GLN A 341 -13.38 -28.40 -17.92
N GLN A 342 -12.63 -28.55 -19.02
CA GLN A 342 -13.19 -28.52 -20.39
C GLN A 342 -14.08 -27.29 -20.65
N ASP A 343 -13.58 -26.13 -20.24
CA ASP A 343 -14.24 -24.84 -20.45
C ASP A 343 -15.57 -24.64 -19.69
N LYS A 344 -15.85 -25.46 -18.66
CA LYS A 344 -17.05 -25.33 -17.82
C LYS A 344 -16.71 -25.38 -16.34
N THR A 345 -17.47 -24.66 -15.52
CA THR A 345 -17.37 -24.76 -14.05
C THR A 345 -17.70 -26.18 -13.62
N ILE A 346 -16.83 -26.77 -12.79
CA ILE A 346 -16.98 -28.17 -12.34
C ILE A 346 -18.14 -28.32 -11.36
N ALA A 347 -18.80 -29.49 -11.38
CA ALA A 347 -19.97 -29.76 -10.55
C ALA A 347 -19.67 -29.70 -9.03
N ASP A 348 -18.46 -30.07 -8.64
CA ASP A 348 -17.96 -30.17 -7.27
C ASP A 348 -17.10 -28.95 -6.86
N ALA A 349 -17.27 -27.80 -7.52
CA ALA A 349 -16.43 -26.61 -7.35
C ALA A 349 -16.33 -26.14 -5.89
N ARG A 350 -17.44 -26.20 -5.13
CA ARG A 350 -17.47 -25.80 -3.71
C ARG A 350 -16.71 -26.77 -2.80
N GLU A 351 -16.68 -28.06 -3.14
CA GLU A 351 -15.91 -29.07 -2.39
C GLU A 351 -14.42 -28.86 -2.62
N ARG A 352 -14.02 -28.64 -3.88
CA ARG A 352 -12.63 -28.39 -4.29
C ARG A 352 -12.10 -27.05 -3.78
N LEU A 353 -12.96 -26.05 -3.58
CA LEU A 353 -12.56 -24.72 -3.11
C LEU A 353 -11.77 -24.76 -1.78
N ARG A 354 -12.14 -25.64 -0.84
CA ARG A 354 -11.41 -25.75 0.43
C ARG A 354 -9.97 -26.18 0.23
N GLU A 355 -9.74 -27.16 -0.65
CA GLU A 355 -8.40 -27.62 -1.02
C GLU A 355 -7.59 -26.50 -1.66
N VAL A 356 -8.20 -25.76 -2.59
CA VAL A 356 -7.60 -24.59 -3.27
C VAL A 356 -7.15 -23.52 -2.29
N LEU A 357 -8.04 -23.09 -1.39
CA LEU A 357 -7.74 -22.05 -0.41
C LEU A 357 -6.69 -22.48 0.59
N ALA A 358 -6.65 -23.76 0.96
CA ALA A 358 -5.64 -24.31 1.87
C ALA A 358 -4.22 -24.27 1.26
N GLN A 359 -4.10 -24.26 -0.07
CA GLN A 359 -2.82 -24.12 -0.77
C GLN A 359 -2.35 -22.67 -0.93
N GLY A 360 -3.05 -21.69 -0.33
CA GLY A 360 -2.66 -20.28 -0.39
C GLY A 360 -3.12 -19.55 -1.65
N VAL A 361 -3.87 -20.19 -2.55
CA VAL A 361 -4.45 -19.52 -3.72
C VAL A 361 -5.47 -18.47 -3.27
N ARG A 362 -5.33 -17.24 -3.76
CA ARG A 362 -6.21 -16.10 -3.43
C ARG A 362 -6.88 -15.44 -4.62
N HIS A 363 -6.65 -15.93 -5.83
CA HIS A 363 -7.34 -15.49 -7.04
C HIS A 363 -8.06 -16.72 -7.60
N VAL A 364 -9.38 -16.76 -7.44
CA VAL A 364 -10.19 -17.94 -7.79
C VAL A 364 -11.31 -17.53 -8.72
N GLY A 365 -11.41 -18.22 -9.85
CA GLY A 365 -12.41 -17.93 -10.86
C GLY A 365 -13.25 -19.13 -11.23
N PHE A 366 -14.34 -18.85 -11.94
CA PHE A 366 -15.22 -19.84 -12.55
C PHE A 366 -15.85 -19.23 -13.81
N LYS A 367 -16.60 -20.05 -14.56
CA LYS A 367 -17.34 -19.61 -15.75
C LYS A 367 -18.84 -19.55 -15.47
N ASP A 368 -19.54 -18.78 -16.27
CA ASP A 368 -21.00 -18.67 -16.27
C ASP A 368 -21.71 -19.95 -16.75
N ILE A 369 -20.98 -20.85 -17.42
CA ILE A 369 -21.44 -22.17 -17.85
C ILE A 369 -20.95 -23.28 -16.93
N GLY A 370 -21.79 -24.32 -16.74
CA GLY A 370 -21.48 -25.53 -15.98
C GLY A 370 -22.31 -25.71 -14.71
N LEU A 371 -22.59 -24.63 -13.98
CA LEU A 371 -23.44 -24.63 -12.78
C LEU A 371 -24.60 -23.65 -12.90
N PRO A 372 -25.76 -23.92 -12.27
CA PRO A 372 -26.86 -22.95 -12.17
C PRO A 372 -26.46 -21.71 -11.37
N LEU A 373 -27.02 -20.54 -11.73
CA LEU A 373 -26.72 -19.26 -11.09
C LEU A 373 -26.82 -19.26 -9.55
N PRO A 374 -27.81 -19.91 -8.90
CA PRO A 374 -27.84 -20.01 -7.43
C PRO A 374 -26.61 -20.69 -6.84
N GLN A 375 -26.08 -21.73 -7.49
CA GLN A 375 -24.88 -22.44 -7.03
C GLN A 375 -23.62 -21.61 -7.26
N LEU A 376 -23.54 -20.87 -8.39
CA LEU A 376 -22.47 -19.91 -8.63
C LEU A 376 -22.46 -18.79 -7.58
N ARG A 377 -23.64 -18.36 -7.10
CA ARG A 377 -23.75 -17.35 -6.02
C ARG A 377 -23.19 -17.85 -4.71
N GLU A 378 -23.49 -19.08 -4.35
CA GLU A 378 -22.92 -19.71 -3.16
C GLU A 378 -21.40 -19.88 -3.30
N LEU A 379 -20.93 -20.32 -4.46
CA LEU A 379 -19.51 -20.45 -4.75
C LEU A 379 -18.76 -19.10 -4.63
N ALA A 380 -19.30 -18.03 -5.23
CA ALA A 380 -18.73 -16.68 -5.12
C ALA A 380 -18.64 -16.20 -3.67
N ARG A 381 -19.69 -16.45 -2.87
CA ARG A 381 -19.71 -16.12 -1.44
C ARG A 381 -18.65 -16.90 -0.68
N ASP A 382 -18.52 -18.20 -0.94
CA ASP A 382 -17.54 -19.06 -0.26
C ASP A 382 -16.09 -18.66 -0.61
N ILE A 383 -15.82 -18.31 -1.87
CA ILE A 383 -14.49 -17.79 -2.30
C ILE A 383 -14.15 -16.53 -1.50
N ARG A 384 -15.09 -15.58 -1.43
CA ARG A 384 -14.90 -14.31 -0.71
C ARG A 384 -14.72 -14.51 0.79
N ALA A 385 -15.53 -15.39 1.40
CA ALA A 385 -15.41 -15.74 2.81
C ALA A 385 -14.04 -16.39 3.13
N GLY A 386 -13.45 -17.07 2.15
CA GLY A 386 -12.09 -17.60 2.19
C GLY A 386 -10.97 -16.57 2.02
N GLY A 387 -11.30 -15.28 1.90
CA GLY A 387 -10.34 -14.19 1.71
C GLY A 387 -9.73 -14.15 0.30
N ALA A 388 -10.37 -14.77 -0.69
CA ALA A 388 -9.92 -14.77 -2.08
C ALA A 388 -10.76 -13.82 -2.96
N ARG A 389 -10.13 -13.31 -4.02
CA ARG A 389 -10.75 -12.50 -5.07
C ARG A 389 -11.49 -13.38 -6.05
N VAL A 390 -12.70 -12.98 -6.43
CA VAL A 390 -13.66 -13.74 -7.24
C VAL A 390 -13.62 -13.28 -8.69
N TYR A 391 -13.35 -14.21 -9.62
CA TYR A 391 -13.33 -13.97 -11.06
C TYR A 391 -14.48 -14.72 -11.75
N LEU A 392 -15.15 -14.06 -12.69
CA LEU A 392 -16.08 -14.71 -13.62
C LEU A 392 -15.56 -14.55 -15.04
N GLU A 393 -15.35 -15.65 -15.75
CA GLU A 393 -14.97 -15.61 -17.17
C GLU A 393 -16.20 -15.92 -18.05
N VAL A 394 -16.44 -15.05 -19.04
CA VAL A 394 -17.56 -15.13 -19.98
C VAL A 394 -17.08 -15.72 -21.30
N VAL A 395 -17.81 -16.73 -21.79
CA VAL A 395 -17.47 -17.44 -23.04
C VAL A 395 -18.43 -17.12 -24.19
N SER A 396 -19.38 -16.21 -23.97
CA SER A 396 -20.39 -15.82 -24.96
C SER A 396 -19.80 -15.01 -26.12
N LEU A 397 -20.35 -15.20 -27.33
CA LEU A 397 -19.94 -14.49 -28.56
C LEU A 397 -21.05 -13.60 -29.16
N ASP A 398 -22.26 -13.68 -28.62
CA ASP A 398 -23.38 -12.81 -28.96
C ASP A 398 -23.68 -11.81 -27.85
N GLU A 399 -24.21 -10.66 -28.25
CA GLU A 399 -24.43 -9.51 -27.35
C GLU A 399 -25.40 -9.81 -26.22
N ALA A 400 -26.47 -10.54 -26.51
CA ALA A 400 -27.53 -10.78 -25.53
C ALA A 400 -26.98 -11.66 -24.40
N SER A 401 -26.21 -12.69 -24.75
CA SER A 401 -25.53 -13.55 -23.79
C SER A 401 -24.45 -12.80 -23.01
N GLU A 402 -23.60 -11.98 -23.65
CA GLU A 402 -22.59 -11.18 -22.93
C GLU A 402 -23.23 -10.20 -21.92
N VAL A 403 -24.32 -9.54 -22.30
CA VAL A 403 -25.09 -8.66 -21.40
C VAL A 403 -25.73 -9.45 -20.25
N ALA A 404 -26.24 -10.65 -20.52
CA ALA A 404 -26.81 -11.52 -19.50
C ALA A 404 -25.72 -11.97 -18.49
N SER A 405 -24.54 -12.34 -18.97
CA SER A 405 -23.40 -12.72 -18.11
C SER A 405 -22.88 -11.53 -17.30
N ALA A 406 -22.88 -10.32 -17.86
CA ALA A 406 -22.56 -9.10 -17.11
C ALA A 406 -23.57 -8.83 -15.97
N ARG A 407 -24.87 -9.05 -16.22
CA ARG A 407 -25.91 -8.95 -15.16
C ARG A 407 -25.72 -10.02 -14.10
N ALA A 408 -25.41 -11.25 -14.51
CA ALA A 408 -25.07 -12.33 -13.60
C ALA A 408 -23.85 -11.97 -12.74
N ALA A 409 -22.81 -11.39 -13.33
CA ALA A 409 -21.62 -10.92 -12.60
C ALA A 409 -21.99 -9.94 -11.47
N VAL A 410 -22.86 -8.96 -11.77
CA VAL A 410 -23.38 -8.01 -10.78
C VAL A 410 -24.19 -8.71 -9.69
N GLU A 411 -25.08 -9.64 -10.06
CA GLU A 411 -25.91 -10.39 -9.11
C GLU A 411 -25.09 -11.35 -8.22
N LEU A 412 -23.99 -11.88 -8.75
CA LEU A 412 -23.04 -12.72 -8.03
C LEU A 412 -22.11 -11.90 -7.13
N GLY A 413 -21.94 -10.60 -7.42
CA GLY A 413 -21.00 -9.72 -6.72
C GLY A 413 -19.56 -10.19 -6.89
N VAL A 414 -19.15 -10.52 -8.12
CA VAL A 414 -17.75 -10.90 -8.43
C VAL A 414 -16.84 -9.67 -8.33
N ASP A 415 -15.53 -9.85 -8.20
CA ASP A 415 -14.59 -8.72 -8.18
C ASP A 415 -14.10 -8.38 -9.59
N VAL A 416 -14.02 -9.38 -10.47
CA VAL A 416 -13.53 -9.24 -11.85
C VAL A 416 -14.42 -10.01 -12.81
N LEU A 417 -14.85 -9.33 -13.87
CA LEU A 417 -15.47 -9.95 -15.05
C LEU A 417 -14.43 -10.01 -16.17
N MET A 418 -14.14 -11.21 -16.65
CA MET A 418 -13.21 -11.49 -17.73
C MET A 418 -13.94 -11.97 -18.98
N GLY A 419 -13.40 -11.62 -20.15
CA GLY A 419 -13.93 -12.01 -21.44
C GLY A 419 -15.06 -11.12 -21.98
N GLY A 420 -15.68 -11.59 -23.06
CA GLY A 420 -16.59 -10.81 -23.90
C GLY A 420 -15.87 -9.97 -24.95
N THR A 421 -16.57 -9.73 -26.06
CA THR A 421 -16.03 -9.08 -27.26
C THR A 421 -16.68 -7.71 -27.53
N ARG A 422 -17.72 -7.34 -26.77
CA ARG A 422 -18.51 -6.11 -26.96
C ARG A 422 -18.50 -5.27 -25.69
N PRO A 423 -17.35 -4.67 -25.32
CA PRO A 423 -17.27 -3.88 -24.11
C PRO A 423 -18.30 -2.75 -24.08
N GLU A 424 -18.66 -2.17 -25.22
CA GLU A 424 -19.66 -1.11 -25.32
C GLU A 424 -21.07 -1.54 -24.87
N ALA A 425 -21.41 -2.83 -24.99
CA ALA A 425 -22.67 -3.40 -24.51
C ALA A 425 -22.62 -3.79 -23.03
N VAL A 426 -21.46 -4.21 -22.54
CA VAL A 426 -21.25 -4.68 -21.16
C VAL A 426 -21.04 -3.52 -20.18
N LEU A 427 -20.27 -2.50 -20.55
CA LEU A 427 -19.92 -1.36 -19.69
C LEU A 427 -21.12 -0.64 -19.06
N PRO A 428 -22.24 -0.38 -19.77
CA PRO A 428 -23.44 0.20 -19.17
C PRO A 428 -24.03 -0.64 -18.05
N VAL A 429 -23.94 -1.97 -18.13
CA VAL A 429 -24.45 -2.90 -17.11
C VAL A 429 -23.59 -2.86 -15.85
N LEU A 430 -22.27 -2.75 -16.01
CA LEU A 430 -21.32 -2.77 -14.90
C LEU A 430 -21.18 -1.43 -14.17
N ARG A 431 -21.70 -0.34 -14.73
CA ARG A 431 -21.55 1.00 -14.17
C ARG A 431 -22.05 1.07 -12.73
N GLY A 432 -21.18 1.48 -11.81
CA GLY A 432 -21.51 1.62 -10.38
C GLY A 432 -21.50 0.30 -9.58
N SER A 433 -21.21 -0.84 -10.21
CA SER A 433 -21.13 -2.15 -9.52
C SER A 433 -19.82 -2.36 -8.76
N GLY A 434 -18.77 -1.61 -9.09
CA GLY A 434 -17.42 -1.81 -8.55
C GLY A 434 -16.64 -2.98 -9.18
N ILE A 435 -17.23 -3.69 -10.14
CA ILE A 435 -16.61 -4.81 -10.85
C ILE A 435 -15.53 -4.30 -11.82
N ALA A 436 -14.34 -4.90 -11.74
CA ALA A 436 -13.29 -4.64 -12.72
C ALA A 436 -13.52 -5.47 -13.99
N TYR A 437 -13.44 -4.86 -15.17
CA TYR A 437 -13.80 -5.49 -16.44
C TYR A 437 -12.60 -5.68 -17.38
N TYR A 438 -12.42 -6.91 -17.86
CA TYR A 438 -11.27 -7.42 -18.63
C TYR A 438 -11.76 -8.09 -19.93
N PRO A 439 -12.19 -7.31 -20.94
CA PRO A 439 -12.64 -7.83 -22.24
C PRO A 439 -11.52 -8.51 -23.05
N PHE A 440 -11.92 -9.33 -24.03
CA PHE A 440 -11.00 -9.93 -25.00
C PHE A 440 -10.54 -8.89 -26.05
N PRO A 441 -9.22 -8.69 -26.26
CA PRO A 441 -8.71 -8.00 -27.42
C PRO A 441 -8.64 -8.93 -28.65
N GLY A 442 -8.67 -8.31 -29.83
CA GLY A 442 -8.62 -9.02 -31.12
C GLY A 442 -9.97 -9.57 -31.60
N ARG A 443 -9.94 -10.51 -32.56
CA ARG A 443 -11.14 -11.13 -33.12
C ARG A 443 -11.31 -12.56 -32.58
N ILE A 444 -12.34 -12.75 -31.76
CA ILE A 444 -12.66 -14.04 -31.14
C ILE A 444 -13.77 -14.76 -31.92
N SER A 445 -13.63 -16.06 -32.12
CA SER A 445 -14.65 -16.88 -32.78
C SER A 445 -14.68 -18.32 -32.24
N GLY A 446 -15.83 -18.98 -32.40
CA GLY A 446 -16.03 -20.38 -32.03
C GLY A 446 -16.06 -20.65 -30.52
N HIS A 447 -16.41 -21.89 -30.16
CA HIS A 447 -16.33 -22.41 -28.80
C HIS A 447 -15.69 -23.81 -28.86
N PRO A 448 -14.50 -24.03 -28.24
CA PRO A 448 -13.74 -23.08 -27.42
C PRO A 448 -13.25 -21.88 -28.23
N SER A 449 -13.17 -20.72 -27.57
CA SER A 449 -12.83 -19.44 -28.20
C SER A 449 -11.44 -19.45 -28.84
N VAL A 450 -11.36 -18.98 -30.08
CA VAL A 450 -10.12 -18.85 -30.87
C VAL A 450 -9.82 -17.38 -31.12
N LEU A 451 -8.58 -16.97 -30.83
CA LEU A 451 -8.07 -15.63 -31.14
C LEU A 451 -7.45 -15.63 -32.55
N SER A 452 -8.03 -14.84 -33.45
CA SER A 452 -7.69 -14.81 -34.88
C SER A 452 -7.28 -13.43 -35.37
N GLY A 453 -6.59 -13.39 -36.51
CA GLY A 453 -6.05 -12.17 -37.12
C GLY A 453 -4.54 -12.04 -36.93
N PRO A 454 -3.89 -11.09 -37.63
CA PRO A 454 -2.47 -10.81 -37.44
C PRO A 454 -2.23 -10.17 -36.07
N ALA A 455 -1.02 -10.35 -35.51
CA ALA A 455 -0.67 -9.86 -34.17
C ALA A 455 -0.83 -8.34 -34.03
N GLU A 456 -0.53 -7.60 -35.10
CA GLU A 456 -0.68 -6.13 -35.15
C GLU A 456 -2.14 -5.68 -34.96
N ASP A 457 -3.11 -6.40 -35.54
CA ASP A 457 -4.54 -6.11 -35.38
C ASP A 457 -5.00 -6.40 -33.95
N ILE A 458 -4.44 -7.45 -33.32
CA ILE A 458 -4.72 -7.79 -31.93
C ILE A 458 -4.19 -6.69 -30.99
N VAL A 459 -2.97 -6.20 -31.23
CA VAL A 459 -2.37 -5.10 -30.47
C VAL A 459 -3.15 -3.79 -30.67
N ALA A 460 -3.57 -3.48 -31.90
CA ALA A 460 -4.40 -2.31 -32.19
C ALA A 460 -5.76 -2.41 -31.48
N SER A 461 -6.38 -3.59 -31.48
CA SER A 461 -7.62 -3.85 -30.75
C SER A 461 -7.43 -3.71 -29.23
N ALA A 462 -6.31 -4.21 -28.69
CA ALA A 462 -5.95 -4.07 -27.28
C ALA A 462 -5.85 -2.60 -26.85
N ARG A 463 -5.14 -1.76 -27.63
CA ARG A 463 -5.06 -0.30 -27.36
C ARG A 463 -6.43 0.36 -27.35
N ARG A 464 -7.26 0.08 -28.36
CA ARG A 464 -8.60 0.64 -28.48
C ARG A 464 -9.48 0.28 -27.29
N ILE A 465 -9.51 -1.01 -26.94
CA ILE A 465 -10.37 -1.52 -25.85
C ILE A 465 -9.86 -1.06 -24.48
N ALA A 466 -8.55 -1.11 -24.25
CA ALA A 466 -7.95 -0.60 -23.03
C ALA A 466 -8.17 0.92 -22.85
N GLY A 467 -8.33 1.68 -23.94
CA GLY A 467 -8.67 3.10 -23.89
C GLY A 467 -10.10 3.42 -23.43
N LEU A 468 -11.01 2.45 -23.40
CA LEU A 468 -12.40 2.68 -22.99
C LEU A 468 -12.51 2.96 -21.48
N GLU A 469 -13.33 3.95 -21.13
CA GLU A 469 -13.67 4.24 -19.73
C GLU A 469 -14.47 3.07 -19.14
N GLY A 470 -14.06 2.60 -17.95
CA GLY A 470 -14.66 1.44 -17.28
C GLY A 470 -14.08 0.08 -17.69
N VAL A 471 -13.18 0.01 -18.67
CA VAL A 471 -12.29 -1.15 -18.87
C VAL A 471 -11.13 -1.04 -17.89
N HIS A 472 -10.81 -2.11 -17.18
CA HIS A 472 -9.81 -2.11 -16.11
C HIS A 472 -8.58 -2.96 -16.44
N GLY A 473 -8.69 -3.87 -17.40
CA GLY A 473 -7.61 -4.71 -17.91
C GLY A 473 -8.02 -5.39 -19.20
N LEU A 474 -7.22 -6.36 -19.65
CA LEU A 474 -7.54 -7.20 -20.81
C LEU A 474 -7.40 -8.67 -20.43
N ASP A 475 -8.29 -9.50 -20.97
CA ASP A 475 -8.16 -10.95 -20.96
C ASP A 475 -7.64 -11.39 -22.33
N LEU A 476 -6.38 -11.82 -22.42
CA LEU A 476 -5.75 -12.19 -23.68
C LEU A 476 -5.74 -13.71 -23.84
N LEU A 477 -6.53 -14.23 -24.78
CA LEU A 477 -6.54 -15.66 -25.18
C LEU A 477 -5.28 -16.08 -25.96
N ALA A 478 -4.09 -15.76 -25.44
CA ALA A 478 -2.82 -15.86 -26.15
C ALA A 478 -2.53 -17.29 -26.61
N TYR A 479 -2.86 -18.30 -25.81
CA TYR A 479 -2.63 -19.71 -26.19
C TYR A 479 -3.73 -20.31 -27.07
N ARG A 480 -4.75 -19.52 -27.44
CA ARG A 480 -5.71 -19.80 -28.50
C ARG A 480 -5.40 -19.07 -29.81
N PHE A 481 -4.28 -18.35 -29.87
CA PHE A 481 -3.76 -17.71 -31.08
C PHE A 481 -2.83 -18.66 -31.87
N ARG A 482 -2.86 -18.56 -33.20
CA ARG A 482 -1.94 -19.28 -34.08
C ARG A 482 -0.81 -18.35 -34.52
N GLY A 483 0.35 -18.48 -33.89
CA GLY A 483 1.54 -17.72 -34.21
C GLY A 483 2.55 -17.74 -33.06
N ASP A 484 3.41 -16.73 -33.00
CA ASP A 484 4.35 -16.54 -31.90
C ASP A 484 3.63 -15.97 -30.67
N VAL A 485 3.30 -16.85 -29.73
CA VAL A 485 2.53 -16.50 -28.52
C VAL A 485 3.33 -15.63 -27.54
N PRO A 486 4.58 -15.94 -27.16
CA PRO A 486 5.38 -15.04 -26.32
C PRO A 486 5.52 -13.64 -26.92
N ALA A 487 5.80 -13.53 -28.22
CA ALA A 487 5.90 -12.24 -28.89
C ALA A 487 4.57 -11.48 -28.86
N LEU A 488 3.43 -12.17 -29.04
CA LEU A 488 2.11 -11.55 -28.94
C LEU A 488 1.83 -11.03 -27.52
N ILE A 489 2.10 -11.84 -26.48
CA ILE A 489 1.86 -11.42 -25.08
C ILE A 489 2.66 -10.15 -24.79
N LYS A 490 3.96 -10.16 -25.11
CA LYS A 490 4.83 -9.01 -24.91
C LYS A 490 4.35 -7.79 -25.68
N ALA A 491 4.00 -7.94 -26.96
CA ALA A 491 3.53 -6.84 -27.79
C ALA A 491 2.23 -6.22 -27.27
N VAL A 492 1.32 -7.02 -26.71
CA VAL A 492 0.09 -6.51 -26.10
C VAL A 492 0.39 -5.82 -24.77
N CYS A 493 1.21 -6.41 -23.90
CA CYS A 493 1.57 -5.82 -22.60
C CYS A 493 2.33 -4.50 -22.77
N ASP A 494 3.28 -4.41 -23.71
CA ASP A 494 4.02 -3.19 -24.02
C ASP A 494 3.13 -2.09 -24.65
N ALA A 495 1.96 -2.46 -25.19
CA ALA A 495 1.09 -1.55 -25.92
C ALA A 495 0.01 -0.88 -25.05
N VAL A 496 -0.21 -1.32 -23.81
CA VAL A 496 -1.28 -0.82 -22.93
C VAL A 496 -0.78 -0.61 -21.50
N ASP A 497 -1.26 0.45 -20.85
CA ASP A 497 -0.90 0.75 -19.45
C ASP A 497 -1.80 0.04 -18.41
N LYS A 498 -2.64 -0.90 -18.87
CA LYS A 498 -3.61 -1.64 -18.04
C LYS A 498 -3.20 -3.12 -17.92
N PRO A 499 -3.52 -3.80 -16.80
CA PRO A 499 -3.14 -5.19 -16.58
C PRO A 499 -3.67 -6.12 -17.68
N VAL A 500 -2.79 -6.99 -18.18
CA VAL A 500 -3.13 -8.05 -19.15
C VAL A 500 -3.07 -9.40 -18.45
N VAL A 501 -4.19 -10.11 -18.42
CA VAL A 501 -4.26 -11.49 -17.92
C VAL A 501 -4.18 -12.45 -19.11
N VAL A 502 -3.29 -13.43 -19.06
CA VAL A 502 -3.13 -14.41 -20.15
C VAL A 502 -3.97 -15.66 -19.89
N ALA A 503 -4.80 -16.01 -20.86
CA ALA A 503 -5.67 -17.18 -20.84
C ALA A 503 -5.48 -18.04 -22.10
N GLY A 504 -6.25 -19.13 -22.18
CA GLY A 504 -6.32 -19.98 -23.37
C GLY A 504 -5.60 -21.33 -23.29
N SER A 505 -5.78 -22.07 -22.18
CA SER A 505 -5.18 -23.40 -21.93
C SER A 505 -3.68 -23.37 -21.61
N ILE A 506 -3.30 -22.72 -20.52
CA ILE A 506 -1.94 -22.86 -19.96
C ILE A 506 -1.85 -24.24 -19.28
N ASP A 507 -1.06 -25.14 -19.87
CA ASP A 507 -1.07 -26.58 -19.56
C ASP A 507 0.31 -27.17 -19.19
N ARG A 508 1.34 -26.32 -19.10
CA ARG A 508 2.72 -26.73 -18.79
C ARG A 508 3.56 -25.57 -18.29
N SER A 509 4.65 -25.89 -17.59
CA SER A 509 5.52 -24.91 -16.95
C SER A 509 6.15 -23.91 -17.93
N GLU A 510 6.47 -24.33 -19.15
CA GLU A 510 7.08 -23.45 -20.16
C GLU A 510 6.12 -22.33 -20.58
N ARG A 511 4.81 -22.61 -20.59
CA ARG A 511 3.80 -21.59 -20.91
C ARG A 511 3.70 -20.55 -19.80
N ILE A 512 3.81 -20.97 -18.55
CA ILE A 512 3.86 -20.05 -17.39
C ILE A 512 5.13 -19.20 -17.47
N ALA A 513 6.30 -19.82 -17.66
CA ALA A 513 7.57 -19.11 -17.77
C ALA A 513 7.53 -18.03 -18.89
N ALA A 514 6.95 -18.36 -20.05
CA ALA A 514 6.76 -17.40 -21.14
C ALA A 514 5.84 -16.24 -20.78
N VAL A 515 4.76 -16.48 -20.04
CA VAL A 515 3.87 -15.43 -19.52
C VAL A 515 4.62 -14.51 -18.57
N LEU A 516 5.33 -15.09 -17.59
CA LEU A 516 6.09 -14.34 -16.58
C LEU A 516 7.16 -13.45 -17.22
N ALA A 517 7.84 -13.97 -18.25
CA ALA A 517 8.87 -13.22 -18.98
C ALA A 517 8.31 -12.10 -19.88
N SER A 518 7.00 -12.10 -20.17
CA SER A 518 6.38 -11.20 -21.15
C SER A 518 5.67 -9.98 -20.53
N GLY A 519 5.73 -9.80 -19.20
CA GLY A 519 5.16 -8.64 -18.52
C GLY A 519 3.66 -8.72 -18.26
N ALA A 520 3.05 -9.90 -18.38
CA ALA A 520 1.64 -10.10 -18.06
C ALA A 520 1.36 -9.89 -16.56
N ALA A 521 0.21 -9.29 -16.24
CA ALA A 521 -0.20 -9.04 -14.87
C ALA A 521 -0.78 -10.27 -14.15
N GLY A 522 -1.09 -11.33 -14.91
CA GLY A 522 -1.59 -12.59 -14.35
C GLY A 522 -1.89 -13.61 -15.44
N PHE A 523 -2.32 -14.80 -15.02
CA PHE A 523 -2.71 -15.86 -15.94
C PHE A 523 -3.71 -16.83 -15.33
N THR A 524 -4.47 -17.52 -16.18
CA THR A 524 -5.48 -18.50 -15.77
C THR A 524 -5.01 -19.93 -15.98
N VAL A 525 -5.22 -20.80 -14.96
CA VAL A 525 -5.09 -22.27 -15.09
C VAL A 525 -6.32 -22.91 -14.45
N GLY A 526 -6.90 -23.90 -15.13
CA GLY A 526 -8.01 -24.70 -14.59
C GLY A 526 -7.85 -26.17 -14.93
N THR A 527 -8.31 -26.56 -16.13
CA THR A 527 -8.35 -27.95 -16.60
C THR A 527 -7.02 -28.69 -16.41
N ALA A 528 -5.91 -28.06 -16.76
CA ALA A 528 -4.57 -28.64 -16.68
C ALA A 528 -4.15 -29.06 -15.25
N ALA A 529 -4.56 -28.32 -14.22
CA ALA A 529 -4.29 -28.68 -12.83
C ALA A 529 -5.17 -29.82 -12.33
N PHE A 530 -6.41 -29.92 -12.83
CA PHE A 530 -7.29 -31.06 -12.55
C PHE A 530 -6.85 -32.34 -13.29
N GLU A 531 -6.23 -32.19 -14.46
CA GLU A 531 -5.67 -33.29 -15.26
C GLU A 531 -4.24 -33.66 -14.86
N GLU A 532 -3.71 -33.04 -13.81
CA GLU A 532 -2.39 -33.31 -13.23
C GLU A 532 -1.21 -33.18 -14.22
N THR A 533 -1.30 -32.21 -15.12
CA THR A 533 -0.34 -32.03 -16.23
C THR A 533 0.96 -31.32 -15.82
N PHE A 534 1.00 -30.62 -14.68
CA PHE A 534 2.22 -29.96 -14.20
C PHE A 534 3.13 -30.94 -13.45
N PRO A 535 4.46 -30.73 -13.47
CA PRO A 535 5.41 -31.59 -12.78
C PRO A 535 5.36 -31.36 -11.26
N ALA A 536 4.44 -32.05 -10.57
CA ALA A 536 4.26 -31.97 -9.13
C ALA A 536 4.97 -33.13 -8.40
N ALA A 537 5.38 -32.90 -7.15
CA ALA A 537 6.09 -33.89 -6.34
C ALA A 537 5.23 -35.12 -5.95
N ARG A 538 3.90 -34.99 -6.03
CA ARG A 538 2.93 -36.05 -5.73
C ARG A 538 1.64 -35.83 -6.53
N PRO A 539 0.79 -36.85 -6.72
CA PRO A 539 -0.50 -36.70 -7.38
C PRO A 539 -1.48 -35.80 -6.62
N GLY A 540 -2.48 -35.31 -7.33
CA GLY A 540 -3.63 -34.57 -6.80
C GLY A 540 -3.54 -33.04 -6.94
N LEU A 541 -4.71 -32.40 -6.85
CA LEU A 541 -4.90 -30.96 -7.09
C LEU A 541 -4.03 -30.10 -6.17
N ALA A 542 -3.96 -30.39 -4.87
CA ALA A 542 -3.12 -29.63 -3.95
C ALA A 542 -1.65 -29.55 -4.40
N ALA A 543 -1.08 -30.65 -4.89
CA ALA A 543 0.30 -30.70 -5.34
C ALA A 543 0.51 -29.95 -6.66
N GLN A 544 -0.49 -30.00 -7.56
CA GLN A 544 -0.50 -29.21 -8.79
C GLN A 544 -0.52 -27.71 -8.49
N LEU A 545 -1.37 -27.27 -7.56
CA LEU A 545 -1.44 -25.85 -7.16
C LEU A 545 -0.15 -25.36 -6.50
N GLN A 546 0.51 -26.21 -5.71
CA GLN A 546 1.83 -25.89 -5.14
C GLN A 546 2.89 -25.79 -6.24
N ALA A 547 2.91 -26.73 -7.19
CA ALA A 547 3.86 -26.70 -8.30
C ALA A 547 3.68 -25.46 -9.18
N ILE A 548 2.43 -25.06 -9.46
CA ILE A 548 2.14 -23.84 -10.22
C ILE A 548 2.56 -22.60 -9.44
N GLN A 549 2.22 -22.49 -8.14
CA GLN A 549 2.61 -21.34 -7.32
C GLN A 549 4.14 -21.18 -7.23
N ALA A 550 4.87 -22.29 -7.09
CA ALA A 550 6.32 -22.31 -7.05
C ALA A 550 6.99 -21.87 -8.36
N LEU A 551 6.28 -21.89 -9.50
CA LEU A 551 6.78 -21.31 -10.76
C LEU A 551 6.60 -19.79 -10.80
N VAL A 552 5.73 -19.23 -9.97
CA VAL A 552 5.42 -17.79 -9.87
C VAL A 552 6.18 -17.12 -8.73
N ASP A 553 6.57 -17.88 -7.70
CA ASP A 553 7.53 -17.47 -6.65
C ASP A 553 8.95 -17.44 -7.22
#